data_AF-A0A1A8HKU2-F1
#
_entry.id   AF-A0A1A8HKU2-F1
#
_cell.length_a   1.000
_cell.length_b   1.000
_cell.length_c   1.000
_cell.angle_alpha   90.00
_cell.angle_beta   90.00
_cell.angle_gamma   90.00
#
_symmetry.space_group_name_H-M   'P 1'
#
loop_
_entity.id
_entity.type
_entity.pdbx_description
1 polymer ?
#
loop_
_entity_poly.entity_id
_entity_poly.type
_entity_poly.pdbx_seq_one_letter_code
_entity_poly.pdbx_strand_id
1 'polypeptide(L)'
;MEEKFKEIAEDLFTRSMAENEMRSAPYEFPEDSPIEQLEERRHRLERQISQDIKLEPEILLRAKQDFMKIDSAADLELMVDKSLDIVDVGFKEREIPMEREYQRVSISGEEKCGVPFTDLVDAAKCVVKALLIREKYINRSMQTFCKTTAHALQDLGTNPLDLGIYDDVAETPVDADAPVHPPVSETHPYDNQDPSNMPADAGYGCMMVGGVMHVYNKRTNMDKSTELDLPYPDLKEYIADMNVMMSLIINGPVKSFCYRRLQYLSSKFQMHILLNEMKELAAQKKVPHRDFYNIRKVDTHIHASSCMNQKHLLRFIKRAMKKYPDEIVHVEQGCGQTLREVFEDMNLTAYDLSVDTLDMHADRNTFHRFDKFNSKYNPIGESILREIFIKTDNYVEGKYFAHIVKEVMSDLEESKYQNSELRLSIYGRSRDEWDKLAQWAVNHRVYSDNVRWLIQVPRLFDVYHTKKQLANYQEMLENIFMPLFEVTINPSSHPELHLFLDHVVGFDSVDDESKPEHHIFNLDSPLPANWTEEDNPPYSYYLYYTYANMTVLNHLRRRRGFHTFVLRPHCGEAGPIHHLVS
;
A
#
# COMPACT_ATOMS: atom_id res chain seq x y z
N MET A 1 -6.89 -9.52 -32.23
CA MET A 1 -5.84 -9.22 -31.23
C MET A 1 -6.32 -9.61 -29.84
N GLU A 2 -7.54 -9.24 -29.45
CA GLU A 2 -8.15 -9.60 -28.16
C GLU A 2 -8.25 -11.12 -27.89
N GLU A 3 -8.66 -11.94 -28.87
CA GLU A 3 -8.69 -13.41 -28.69
C GLU A 3 -7.31 -14.02 -28.42
N LYS A 4 -6.26 -13.54 -29.11
CA LYS A 4 -4.88 -13.98 -28.86
C LYS A 4 -4.40 -13.57 -27.46
N PHE A 5 -4.84 -12.42 -26.95
CA PHE A 5 -4.48 -12.00 -25.60
C PHE A 5 -5.20 -12.82 -24.53
N LYS A 6 -6.44 -13.26 -24.80
CA LYS A 6 -7.18 -14.19 -23.93
C LYS A 6 -6.48 -15.55 -23.84
N GLU A 7 -6.12 -16.15 -24.97
CA GLU A 7 -5.41 -17.44 -25.01
C GLU A 7 -4.06 -17.39 -24.26
N ILE A 8 -3.31 -16.28 -24.41
CA ILE A 8 -2.03 -16.07 -23.72
C ILE A 8 -2.22 -15.92 -22.20
N ALA A 9 -3.29 -15.27 -21.75
CA ALA A 9 -3.61 -15.14 -20.33
C ALA A 9 -3.99 -16.49 -19.70
N GLU A 10 -4.76 -17.31 -20.42
CA GLU A 10 -5.13 -18.67 -19.99
C GLU A 10 -3.91 -19.61 -19.91
N ASP A 11 -2.96 -19.51 -20.85
CA ASP A 11 -1.69 -20.26 -20.80
C ASP A 11 -0.81 -19.84 -19.61
N LEU A 12 -0.72 -18.53 -19.30
CA LEU A 12 0.02 -18.06 -18.11
C LEU A 12 -0.60 -18.58 -16.82
N PHE A 13 -1.93 -18.61 -16.71
CA PHE A 13 -2.56 -19.17 -15.53
C PHE A 13 -2.25 -20.66 -15.39
N THR A 14 -2.33 -21.42 -16.47
CA THR A 14 -2.01 -22.84 -16.50
C THR A 14 -0.56 -23.09 -16.08
N ARG A 15 0.37 -22.24 -16.53
CA ARG A 15 1.78 -22.29 -16.11
C ARG A 15 1.96 -21.89 -14.64
N SER A 16 1.24 -20.88 -14.16
CA SER A 16 1.30 -20.45 -12.76
C SER A 16 0.80 -21.53 -11.79
N MET A 17 -0.15 -22.37 -12.24
CA MET A 17 -0.63 -23.56 -11.53
C MET A 17 0.41 -24.70 -11.57
N ALA A 18 1.14 -24.86 -12.68
CA ALA A 18 2.14 -25.92 -12.87
C ALA A 18 3.50 -25.63 -12.19
N GLU A 19 3.91 -24.36 -12.08
CA GLU A 19 5.16 -23.94 -11.44
C GLU A 19 5.13 -23.96 -9.90
N ASN A 20 4.02 -24.42 -9.29
CA ASN A 20 3.88 -24.50 -7.83
C ASN A 20 4.82 -25.51 -7.14
N GLU A 21 5.49 -26.41 -7.87
CA GLU A 21 6.47 -27.35 -7.29
C GLU A 21 7.90 -26.78 -7.17
N MET A 22 8.21 -25.64 -7.81
CA MET A 22 9.53 -24.98 -7.74
C MET A 22 9.38 -23.49 -7.46
N ARG A 23 9.22 -23.09 -6.20
CA ARG A 23 9.39 -21.69 -5.79
C ARG A 23 10.54 -21.55 -4.81
N SER A 24 11.68 -21.07 -5.30
CA SER A 24 12.62 -20.28 -4.51
C SER A 24 12.01 -18.91 -4.21
N ALA A 25 12.49 -18.25 -3.15
CA ALA A 25 11.96 -16.97 -2.71
C ALA A 25 12.14 -15.87 -3.79
N PRO A 26 11.30 -14.82 -3.84
CA PRO A 26 11.32 -13.79 -4.89
C PRO A 26 12.64 -12.98 -5.03
N TYR A 27 13.57 -13.13 -4.08
CA TYR A 27 14.91 -12.53 -4.11
C TYR A 27 16.00 -13.45 -4.68
N GLU A 28 15.68 -14.71 -4.98
CA GLU A 28 16.53 -15.63 -5.73
C GLU A 28 15.98 -15.74 -7.15
N PHE A 29 16.37 -14.78 -8.00
CA PHE A 29 16.37 -15.06 -9.44
C PHE A 29 17.31 -16.25 -9.66
N PRO A 30 16.90 -17.31 -10.39
CA PRO A 30 17.88 -18.21 -10.96
C PRO A 30 18.85 -17.34 -11.76
N GLU A 31 20.14 -17.38 -11.42
CA GLU A 31 21.19 -16.67 -12.18
C GLU A 31 21.25 -17.14 -13.64
N ASP A 32 20.50 -18.19 -13.99
CA ASP A 32 20.58 -18.89 -15.26
C ASP A 32 19.32 -18.68 -16.11
N SER A 33 19.41 -17.76 -17.08
CA SER A 33 18.56 -17.80 -18.28
C SER A 33 19.08 -18.89 -19.22
N PRO A 34 18.28 -19.90 -19.62
CA PRO A 34 18.71 -20.94 -20.57
C PRO A 34 19.09 -20.39 -21.95
N ILE A 35 18.60 -19.20 -22.30
CA ILE A 35 18.81 -18.56 -23.61
C ILE A 35 20.15 -17.82 -23.66
N GLU A 36 20.66 -17.36 -22.51
CA GLU A 36 21.96 -16.66 -22.44
C GLU A 36 23.11 -17.55 -22.90
N GLN A 37 23.10 -18.85 -22.62
CA GLN A 37 24.21 -19.74 -23.00
C GLN A 37 24.33 -19.97 -24.52
N LEU A 38 23.22 -19.96 -25.27
CA LEU A 38 23.23 -20.20 -26.72
C LEU A 38 23.66 -18.95 -27.49
N GLU A 39 23.18 -17.77 -27.09
CA GLU A 39 23.55 -16.51 -27.72
C GLU A 39 24.93 -16.01 -27.27
N GLU A 40 25.30 -16.22 -26.00
CA GLU A 40 26.64 -15.87 -25.50
C GLU A 40 27.73 -16.78 -26.08
N ARG A 41 27.44 -18.07 -26.36
CA ARG A 41 28.35 -18.93 -27.17
C ARG A 41 28.53 -18.41 -28.58
N ARG A 42 27.45 -17.93 -29.21
CA ARG A 42 27.48 -17.39 -30.58
C ARG A 42 28.27 -16.08 -30.63
N HIS A 43 28.06 -15.19 -29.66
CA HIS A 43 28.81 -13.95 -29.53
C HIS A 43 30.26 -14.15 -29.07
N ARG A 44 30.59 -15.18 -28.28
CA ARG A 44 31.99 -15.56 -28.00
C ARG A 44 32.71 -16.04 -29.25
N LEU A 45 32.03 -16.80 -30.12
CA LEU A 45 32.57 -17.19 -31.42
C LEU A 45 32.79 -15.97 -32.33
N GLU A 46 31.82 -15.04 -32.39
CA GLU A 46 31.95 -13.79 -33.16
C GLU A 46 33.06 -12.87 -32.61
N ARG A 47 33.24 -12.81 -31.28
CA ARG A 47 34.34 -12.06 -30.65
C ARG A 47 35.72 -12.70 -30.89
N GLN A 48 35.80 -14.03 -30.93
CA GLN A 48 37.04 -14.72 -31.30
C GLN A 48 37.40 -14.48 -32.78
N ILE A 49 36.42 -14.39 -33.67
CA ILE A 49 36.63 -14.05 -35.09
C ILE A 49 37.00 -12.56 -35.26
N SER A 50 36.52 -11.68 -34.39
CA SER A 50 36.81 -10.24 -34.42
C SER A 50 38.14 -9.83 -33.74
N GLN A 51 38.73 -10.70 -32.90
CA GLN A 51 39.97 -10.38 -32.16
C GLN A 51 41.27 -10.67 -32.93
N ASP A 52 41.20 -11.22 -34.14
CA ASP A 52 42.37 -11.46 -35.01
C ASP A 52 42.87 -10.19 -35.76
N ILE A 53 42.41 -8.99 -35.38
CA ILE A 53 42.93 -7.71 -35.89
C ILE A 53 43.70 -6.98 -34.78
N LYS A 54 45.03 -7.16 -34.85
CA LYS A 54 46.15 -6.55 -34.11
C LYS A 54 45.87 -5.25 -33.33
N LEU A 55 46.21 -5.26 -32.03
CA LEU A 55 46.51 -4.07 -31.21
C LEU A 55 47.91 -4.19 -30.60
N GLU A 56 48.71 -3.13 -30.75
CA GLU A 56 50.13 -3.06 -30.34
C GLU A 56 50.35 -2.84 -28.83
N PRO A 57 51.53 -3.24 -28.28
CA PRO A 57 51.77 -3.32 -26.83
C PRO A 57 52.11 -2.00 -26.11
N GLU A 58 52.19 -0.84 -26.79
CA GLU A 58 52.74 0.39 -26.18
C GLU A 58 51.75 1.21 -25.32
N ILE A 59 50.43 1.04 -25.49
CA ILE A 59 49.42 1.89 -24.82
C ILE A 59 49.27 1.52 -23.33
N LEU A 60 49.49 0.25 -22.97
CA LEU A 60 49.39 -0.23 -21.58
C LEU A 60 50.57 0.20 -20.69
N LEU A 61 51.73 0.49 -21.28
CA LEU A 61 52.91 0.90 -20.51
C LEU A 61 52.84 2.37 -20.06
N ARG A 62 52.16 3.24 -20.85
CA ARG A 62 51.94 4.66 -20.51
C ARG A 62 50.92 4.85 -19.39
N ALA A 63 49.81 4.11 -19.43
CA ALA A 63 48.76 4.20 -18.42
C ALA A 63 49.21 3.74 -17.02
N LYS A 64 50.23 2.87 -16.94
CA LYS A 64 50.81 2.40 -15.66
C LYS A 64 51.77 3.41 -15.01
N GLN A 65 52.41 4.29 -15.79
CA GLN A 65 53.37 5.27 -15.26
C GLN A 65 52.69 6.51 -14.66
N ASP A 66 51.49 6.87 -15.14
CA ASP A 66 50.76 8.06 -14.66
C ASP A 66 49.95 7.82 -13.37
N PHE A 67 49.64 6.57 -13.03
CA PHE A 67 48.85 6.23 -11.83
C PHE A 67 49.65 6.16 -10.52
N MET A 68 50.98 6.24 -10.54
CA MET A 68 51.85 6.05 -9.36
C MET A 68 52.43 7.35 -8.76
N LYS A 69 51.90 8.54 -9.08
CA LYS A 69 52.48 9.83 -8.66
C LYS A 69 51.57 10.79 -7.88
N ILE A 70 50.44 10.33 -7.34
CA ILE A 70 49.52 11.22 -6.62
C ILE A 70 49.33 10.72 -5.19
N ASP A 71 50.36 10.94 -4.38
CA ASP A 71 50.29 10.95 -2.92
C ASP A 71 51.28 12.01 -2.43
N SER A 72 50.80 13.23 -2.14
CA SER A 72 51.54 14.12 -1.26
C SER A 72 50.60 15.11 -0.57
N ALA A 73 50.73 15.20 0.75
CA ALA A 73 50.04 16.15 1.61
C ALA A 73 50.33 17.63 1.29
N ALA A 74 51.24 17.91 0.34
CA ALA A 74 51.63 19.26 -0.07
C ALA A 74 50.55 19.99 -0.89
N ASP A 75 49.66 19.27 -1.57
CA ASP A 75 48.57 19.89 -2.35
C ASP A 75 47.41 20.38 -1.47
N LEU A 76 47.30 19.86 -0.24
CA LEU A 76 46.27 20.29 0.72
C LEU A 76 46.61 21.65 1.35
N GLU A 77 47.90 21.94 1.60
CA GLU A 77 48.35 23.23 2.13
C GLU A 77 48.22 24.36 1.09
N LEU A 78 48.40 24.03 -0.20
CA LEU A 78 48.27 24.99 -1.32
C LEU A 78 46.82 25.44 -1.59
N MET A 79 45.82 24.68 -1.12
CA MET A 79 44.40 25.08 -1.18
C MET A 79 43.99 25.96 0.01
N VAL A 80 44.65 25.84 1.16
CA VAL A 80 44.39 26.66 2.36
C VAL A 80 45.02 28.05 2.24
N ASP A 81 46.17 28.18 1.58
CA ASP A 81 46.81 29.49 1.36
C ASP A 81 46.07 30.35 0.31
N LYS A 82 45.33 29.72 -0.62
CA LYS A 82 44.55 30.44 -1.64
C LYS A 82 43.22 31.01 -1.13
N SER A 83 42.76 30.62 0.05
CA SER A 83 41.50 31.11 0.62
C SER A 83 41.65 32.37 1.49
N LEU A 84 42.87 32.88 1.71
CA LEU A 84 43.12 34.05 2.54
C LEU A 84 43.28 35.39 1.78
N ASP A 85 43.32 35.38 0.44
CA ASP A 85 43.72 36.55 -0.37
C ASP A 85 42.64 37.10 -1.33
N ILE A 86 41.35 37.03 -0.98
CA ILE A 86 40.31 37.76 -1.73
C ILE A 86 39.46 38.60 -0.79
N VAL A 87 39.90 39.85 -0.63
CA VAL A 87 39.16 40.94 -0.01
C VAL A 87 38.23 41.56 -1.06
N ASP A 88 36.93 41.57 -0.75
CA ASP A 88 35.92 42.57 -1.10
C ASP A 88 35.77 43.01 -2.57
N VAL A 89 34.86 42.35 -3.30
CA VAL A 89 33.95 43.05 -4.25
C VAL A 89 32.60 42.31 -4.26
N GLY A 90 31.56 42.98 -3.78
CA GLY A 90 30.19 42.47 -3.76
C GLY A 90 29.67 42.01 -5.12
N PHE A 91 29.47 40.70 -5.24
CA PHE A 91 28.54 40.11 -6.21
C PHE A 91 27.45 39.39 -5.41
N LYS A 92 26.19 39.80 -5.64
CA LYS A 92 25.01 39.07 -5.17
C LYS A 92 25.14 37.62 -5.64
N GLU A 93 25.33 36.69 -4.70
CA GLU A 93 25.15 35.26 -4.94
C GLU A 93 23.72 35.07 -5.45
N ARG A 94 23.59 34.86 -6.76
CA ARG A 94 22.42 34.16 -7.29
C ARG A 94 22.54 32.72 -6.79
N GLU A 95 21.61 32.31 -5.94
CA GLU A 95 21.42 30.91 -5.56
C GLU A 95 21.54 30.04 -6.80
N ILE A 96 22.63 29.26 -6.86
CA ILE A 96 22.80 28.25 -7.89
C ILE A 96 21.78 27.15 -7.54
N PRO A 97 20.92 26.71 -8.47
CA PRO A 97 20.01 25.60 -8.20
C PRO A 97 20.82 24.40 -7.71
N MET A 98 20.48 23.83 -6.55
CA MET A 98 21.16 22.66 -5.93
C MET A 98 21.46 21.53 -6.94
N GLU A 99 20.66 21.40 -8.00
CA GLU A 99 20.84 20.42 -9.06
C GLU A 99 22.20 20.46 -9.77
N ARG A 100 22.94 21.58 -9.73
CA ARG A 100 24.25 21.74 -10.38
C ARG A 100 25.44 21.31 -9.51
N GLU A 101 25.25 20.97 -8.24
CA GLU A 101 26.36 20.60 -7.35
C GLU A 101 26.73 19.10 -7.41
N TYR A 102 25.81 18.24 -7.86
CA TYR A 102 26.02 16.79 -7.93
C TYR A 102 26.62 16.36 -9.26
N GLN A 103 27.62 15.49 -9.20
CA GLN A 103 28.20 14.86 -10.39
C GLN A 103 27.19 13.86 -10.95
N ARG A 104 26.79 14.04 -12.21
CA ARG A 104 25.84 13.16 -12.88
C ARG A 104 26.55 12.40 -13.99
N VAL A 105 26.41 11.08 -13.98
CA VAL A 105 26.88 10.24 -15.08
C VAL A 105 25.76 10.09 -16.10
N SER A 106 26.00 10.60 -17.31
CA SER A 106 25.17 10.34 -18.48
C SER A 106 25.92 9.39 -19.40
N ILE A 107 25.34 8.22 -19.67
CA ILE A 107 25.86 7.32 -20.70
C ILE A 107 25.24 7.76 -22.04
N SER A 108 26.07 8.06 -23.05
CA SER A 108 25.73 8.42 -24.43
C SER A 108 26.17 7.32 -25.40
N GLY A 109 25.46 7.11 -26.53
CA GLY A 109 25.73 6.04 -27.51
C GLY A 109 24.47 5.34 -28.03
N GLU A 110 24.53 4.75 -29.23
CA GLU A 110 23.39 4.06 -29.88
C GLU A 110 23.15 2.64 -29.32
N GLU A 111 24.16 2.01 -28.70
CA GLU A 111 24.12 0.62 -28.21
C GLU A 111 23.74 0.48 -26.72
N LYS A 112 23.17 1.52 -26.08
CA LYS A 112 22.96 1.59 -24.61
C LYS A 112 22.16 0.46 -23.98
N CYS A 113 21.30 -0.22 -24.75
CA CYS A 113 20.44 -1.27 -24.23
C CYS A 113 20.86 -2.68 -24.65
N GLY A 114 21.79 -2.83 -25.60
CA GLY A 114 22.15 -4.14 -26.18
C GLY A 114 20.98 -4.90 -26.82
N VAL A 115 19.89 -4.19 -27.14
CA VAL A 115 18.65 -4.69 -27.77
C VAL A 115 18.46 -3.90 -29.07
N PRO A 116 17.98 -4.51 -30.17
CA PRO A 116 17.66 -3.78 -31.40
C PRO A 116 16.77 -2.56 -31.14
N PHE A 117 17.03 -1.46 -31.87
CA PHE A 117 16.28 -0.21 -31.71
C PHE A 117 14.76 -0.38 -31.95
N THR A 118 14.37 -1.27 -32.85
CA THR A 118 12.95 -1.59 -33.11
C THR A 118 12.27 -2.18 -31.88
N ASP A 119 12.92 -3.14 -31.24
CA ASP A 119 12.38 -3.84 -30.06
C ASP A 119 12.36 -2.89 -28.85
N LEU A 120 13.30 -1.96 -28.77
CA LEU A 120 13.32 -0.88 -27.78
C LEU A 120 12.09 0.03 -27.93
N VAL A 121 11.77 0.46 -29.15
CA VAL A 121 10.63 1.33 -29.44
C VAL A 121 9.32 0.61 -29.11
N ASP A 122 9.20 -0.65 -29.47
CA ASP A 122 7.99 -1.44 -29.20
C ASP A 122 7.85 -1.74 -27.69
N ALA A 123 8.95 -2.04 -26.99
CA ALA A 123 8.93 -2.17 -25.54
C ALA A 123 8.54 -0.85 -24.84
N ALA A 124 9.04 0.28 -25.31
CA ALA A 124 8.68 1.59 -24.77
C ALA A 124 7.17 1.87 -24.95
N LYS A 125 6.60 1.60 -26.13
CA LYS A 125 5.15 1.74 -26.37
C LYS A 125 4.33 0.85 -25.44
N CYS A 126 4.76 -0.38 -25.20
CA CYS A 126 4.12 -1.30 -24.26
C CYS A 126 4.09 -0.73 -22.83
N VAL A 127 5.23 -0.21 -22.35
CA VAL A 127 5.31 0.40 -21.01
C VAL A 127 4.43 1.65 -20.92
N VAL A 128 4.44 2.52 -21.94
CA VAL A 128 3.56 3.70 -21.99
C VAL A 128 2.09 3.30 -21.95
N LYS A 129 1.69 2.25 -22.69
CA LYS A 129 0.32 1.72 -22.65
C LYS A 129 -0.08 1.26 -21.25
N ALA A 130 0.81 0.53 -20.55
CA ALA A 130 0.57 0.09 -19.18
C ALA A 130 0.40 1.29 -18.20
N LEU A 131 1.21 2.34 -18.37
CA LEU A 131 1.10 3.56 -17.57
C LEU A 131 -0.22 4.31 -17.82
N LEU A 132 -0.68 4.40 -19.07
CA LEU A 132 -1.97 5.00 -19.42
C LEU A 132 -3.15 4.23 -18.85
N ILE A 133 -3.08 2.89 -18.85
CA ILE A 133 -4.09 2.05 -18.17
C ILE A 133 -4.09 2.39 -16.68
N ARG A 134 -2.94 2.43 -16.01
CA ARG A 134 -2.88 2.79 -14.59
C ARG A 134 -3.45 4.19 -14.31
N GLU A 135 -3.06 5.19 -15.10
CA GLU A 135 -3.53 6.57 -14.96
C GLU A 135 -5.06 6.66 -15.10
N LYS A 136 -5.64 5.96 -16.07
CA LYS A 136 -7.09 5.86 -16.28
C LYS A 136 -7.83 5.38 -15.02
N TYR A 137 -7.36 4.34 -14.34
CA TYR A 137 -8.03 3.83 -13.12
C TYR A 137 -7.79 4.74 -11.91
N ILE A 138 -6.57 5.25 -11.73
CA ILE A 138 -6.27 6.19 -10.64
C ILE A 138 -7.14 7.45 -10.75
N ASN A 139 -7.30 8.00 -11.95
CA ASN A 139 -8.15 9.17 -12.19
C ASN A 139 -9.64 8.86 -12.00
N ARG A 140 -10.14 7.72 -12.51
CA ARG A 140 -11.53 7.30 -12.31
C ARG A 140 -11.87 7.18 -10.83
N SER A 141 -10.99 6.61 -10.02
CA SER A 141 -11.22 6.44 -8.58
C SER A 141 -10.90 7.67 -7.72
N MET A 142 -10.54 8.81 -8.33
CA MET A 142 -10.13 10.04 -7.63
C MET A 142 -8.94 9.84 -6.68
N GLN A 143 -7.98 9.00 -7.08
CA GLN A 143 -6.75 8.77 -6.34
C GLN A 143 -5.59 9.62 -6.91
N THR A 144 -4.53 9.79 -6.12
CA THR A 144 -3.39 10.61 -6.54
C THR A 144 -2.46 9.83 -7.46
N PHE A 145 -2.18 10.38 -8.64
CA PHE A 145 -1.17 9.89 -9.57
C PHE A 145 0.15 10.66 -9.43
N CYS A 146 1.29 10.02 -9.71
CA CYS A 146 2.58 10.68 -9.60
C CYS A 146 2.70 11.82 -10.61
N LYS A 147 2.88 13.06 -10.13
CA LYS A 147 2.98 14.27 -10.98
C LYS A 147 4.03 14.09 -12.08
N THR A 148 5.26 13.70 -11.72
CA THR A 148 6.35 13.52 -12.69
C THR A 148 6.00 12.57 -13.82
N THR A 149 5.31 11.47 -13.50
CA THR A 149 4.84 10.50 -14.50
C THR A 149 3.72 11.09 -15.34
N ALA A 150 2.75 11.79 -14.73
CA ALA A 150 1.66 12.44 -15.43
C ALA A 150 2.18 13.45 -16.48
N HIS A 151 3.11 14.32 -16.07
CA HIS A 151 3.76 15.28 -16.96
C HIS A 151 4.48 14.59 -18.12
N ALA A 152 5.23 13.51 -17.85
CA ALA A 152 5.93 12.77 -18.90
C ALA A 152 4.97 12.05 -19.88
N LEU A 153 3.80 11.60 -19.41
CA LEU A 153 2.77 10.99 -20.28
C LEU A 153 2.07 12.03 -21.14
N GLN A 154 1.80 13.23 -20.61
CA GLN A 154 1.23 14.35 -21.36
C GLN A 154 2.14 14.75 -22.54
N ASP A 155 3.45 14.73 -22.35
CA ASP A 155 4.44 15.01 -23.40
C ASP A 155 4.47 13.95 -24.51
N LEU A 156 3.98 12.73 -24.25
CA LEU A 156 4.09 11.56 -25.15
C LEU A 156 2.85 11.30 -26.03
N GLY A 157 1.66 11.86 -25.75
CA GLY A 157 0.53 11.68 -26.68
C GLY A 157 -0.85 12.24 -26.30
N THR A 158 -1.42 13.00 -27.25
CA THR A 158 -2.83 13.08 -27.74
C THR A 158 -4.02 12.91 -26.77
N ASN A 159 -4.80 14.00 -26.70
CA ASN A 159 -6.04 14.28 -25.97
C ASN A 159 -5.86 14.57 -24.47
N PRO A 160 -6.10 15.83 -24.04
CA PRO A 160 -6.28 16.11 -22.62
C PRO A 160 -7.57 15.41 -22.20
N LEU A 161 -7.45 14.28 -21.50
CA LEU A 161 -8.53 13.86 -20.63
C LEU A 161 -8.68 15.00 -19.62
N ASP A 162 -9.85 15.62 -19.65
CA ASP A 162 -10.20 16.83 -18.90
C ASP A 162 -9.62 16.72 -17.49
N LEU A 163 -8.55 17.48 -17.25
CA LEU A 163 -7.88 17.56 -15.96
C LEU A 163 -8.89 18.21 -15.04
N GLY A 164 -9.70 17.38 -14.39
CA GLY A 164 -10.45 17.77 -13.21
C GLY A 164 -9.43 18.39 -12.28
N ILE A 165 -9.51 19.72 -12.18
CA ILE A 165 -8.68 20.59 -11.36
C ILE A 165 -8.72 19.99 -9.95
N TYR A 166 -7.74 19.15 -9.64
CA TYR A 166 -7.28 19.06 -8.27
C TYR A 166 -6.74 20.45 -8.03
N ASP A 167 -7.47 21.22 -7.22
CA ASP A 167 -6.96 22.48 -6.70
C ASP A 167 -5.48 22.26 -6.37
N ASP A 168 -4.65 23.07 -7.01
CA ASP A 168 -3.29 23.32 -6.58
C ASP A 168 -3.37 23.64 -5.09
N VAL A 169 -3.22 22.62 -4.24
CA VAL A 169 -2.49 22.84 -3.01
C VAL A 169 -1.09 23.10 -3.54
N ALA A 170 -0.81 24.38 -3.80
CA ALA A 170 0.52 24.87 -4.00
C ALA A 170 1.38 24.10 -3.01
N GLU A 171 2.45 23.45 -3.48
CA GLU A 171 3.53 23.11 -2.58
C GLU A 171 3.92 24.44 -1.96
N THR A 172 3.34 24.73 -0.79
CA THR A 172 3.62 25.96 -0.08
C THR A 172 5.13 25.99 -0.03
N PRO A 173 5.79 27.03 -0.58
CA PRO A 173 7.16 27.26 -0.23
C PRO A 173 7.12 27.27 1.29
N VAL A 174 7.75 26.27 1.91
CA VAL A 174 7.80 26.24 3.36
C VAL A 174 8.71 27.39 3.69
N ASP A 175 8.10 28.58 3.83
CA ASP A 175 8.75 29.77 4.34
C ASP A 175 9.49 29.32 5.60
N ALA A 176 10.72 29.77 5.79
CA ALA A 176 11.55 29.34 6.92
C ALA A 176 10.84 29.54 8.28
N ASP A 177 9.85 30.45 8.31
CA ASP A 177 9.03 30.83 9.47
C ASP A 177 7.58 30.31 9.44
N ALA A 178 7.18 29.47 8.46
CA ALA A 178 5.86 28.86 8.47
C ALA A 178 5.72 27.95 9.71
N PRO A 179 4.62 28.05 10.49
CA PRO A 179 4.43 27.19 11.65
C PRO A 179 4.53 25.74 11.20
N VAL A 180 5.56 25.05 11.71
CA VAL A 180 5.95 23.71 11.25
C VAL A 180 4.84 22.68 11.48
N HIS A 181 3.84 23.01 12.29
CA HIS A 181 2.74 22.11 12.69
C HIS A 181 1.42 22.65 12.14
N PRO A 182 0.58 21.77 11.56
CA PRO A 182 -0.82 22.12 11.35
C PRO A 182 -1.41 22.60 12.70
N PRO A 183 -2.30 23.60 12.70
CA PRO A 183 -2.95 24.02 13.93
C PRO A 183 -3.63 22.81 14.57
N VAL A 184 -3.24 22.49 15.81
CA VAL A 184 -3.92 21.47 16.62
C VAL A 184 -5.32 22.01 16.89
N SER A 185 -6.35 21.26 16.49
CA SER A 185 -7.73 21.63 16.80
C SER A 185 -7.91 21.66 18.31
N GLU A 186 -8.38 22.78 18.87
CA GLU A 186 -8.63 22.91 20.31
C GLU A 186 -9.78 22.00 20.79
N THR A 187 -10.63 21.51 19.87
CA THR A 187 -11.76 20.64 20.15
C THR A 187 -11.56 19.24 19.58
N HIS A 188 -11.93 18.21 20.35
CA HIS A 188 -11.85 16.82 19.92
C HIS A 188 -12.81 16.57 18.74
N PRO A 189 -12.40 15.89 17.65
CA PRO A 189 -13.24 15.71 16.46
C PRO A 189 -14.60 15.07 16.76
N TYR A 190 -14.63 14.13 17.71
CA TYR A 190 -15.86 13.45 18.14
C TYR A 190 -16.75 14.22 19.11
N ASP A 191 -16.41 15.47 19.51
CA ASP A 191 -17.29 16.28 20.36
C ASP A 191 -18.44 16.93 19.53
N ASN A 192 -18.33 16.98 18.20
CA ASN A 192 -19.35 17.52 17.28
C ASN A 192 -20.46 16.50 16.94
N GLN A 193 -21.02 15.81 17.94
CA GLN A 193 -22.12 14.85 17.75
C GLN A 193 -23.49 15.52 17.53
N ASP A 194 -23.58 16.84 17.58
CA ASP A 194 -24.86 17.53 17.47
C ASP A 194 -25.47 17.32 16.06
N PRO A 195 -26.66 16.70 15.95
CA PRO A 195 -27.33 16.47 14.66
C PRO A 195 -27.59 17.76 13.88
N SER A 196 -27.59 18.91 14.54
CA SER A 196 -27.76 20.23 13.90
C SER A 196 -26.56 20.68 13.06
N ASN A 197 -25.37 20.12 13.30
CA ASN A 197 -24.16 20.39 12.50
C ASN A 197 -23.96 19.38 11.35
N MET A 198 -24.80 18.35 11.26
CA MET A 198 -24.66 17.33 10.22
C MET A 198 -25.30 17.75 8.90
N PRO A 199 -24.67 17.42 7.76
CA PRO A 199 -25.26 17.70 6.44
C PRO A 199 -26.60 16.99 6.25
N ALA A 200 -27.58 17.70 5.67
CA ALA A 200 -28.93 17.17 5.46
C ALA A 200 -28.96 15.92 4.55
N ASP A 201 -30.04 15.15 4.65
CA ASP A 201 -30.34 13.99 3.79
C ASP A 201 -30.42 14.40 2.32
N ALA A 202 -29.67 13.73 1.45
CA ALA A 202 -29.71 13.95 0.01
C ALA A 202 -31.00 13.38 -0.65
N GLY A 203 -31.72 12.48 0.01
CA GLY A 203 -32.94 11.86 -0.50
C GLY A 203 -32.73 10.80 -1.58
N TYR A 204 -31.49 10.40 -1.83
CA TYR A 204 -31.15 9.34 -2.79
C TYR A 204 -31.56 7.95 -2.29
N GLY A 205 -31.85 7.04 -3.22
CA GLY A 205 -31.95 5.61 -2.97
C GLY A 205 -30.68 4.90 -3.45
N CYS A 206 -30.29 3.79 -2.83
CA CYS A 206 -29.17 2.97 -3.29
C CYS A 206 -29.53 1.49 -3.24
N MET A 207 -29.02 0.71 -4.20
CA MET A 207 -29.15 -0.75 -4.20
C MET A 207 -27.93 -1.37 -4.89
N MET A 208 -27.54 -2.57 -4.46
CA MET A 208 -26.51 -3.34 -5.14
C MET A 208 -27.11 -4.15 -6.28
N VAL A 209 -26.55 -4.02 -7.49
CA VAL A 209 -26.95 -4.79 -8.67
C VAL A 209 -25.71 -5.43 -9.27
N GLY A 210 -25.67 -6.77 -9.31
CA GLY A 210 -24.54 -7.51 -9.87
C GLY A 210 -23.22 -7.21 -9.16
N GLY A 211 -23.27 -6.94 -7.85
CA GLY A 211 -22.09 -6.64 -7.03
C GLY A 211 -21.58 -5.20 -7.06
N VAL A 212 -22.21 -4.30 -7.81
CA VAL A 212 -21.87 -2.87 -7.81
C VAL A 212 -23.04 -2.06 -7.26
N MET A 213 -22.73 -1.03 -6.47
CA MET A 213 -23.70 -0.12 -5.91
C MET A 213 -24.19 0.88 -6.96
N HIS A 214 -25.51 0.97 -7.11
CA HIS A 214 -26.17 1.95 -7.96
C HIS A 214 -26.98 2.92 -7.10
N VAL A 215 -26.89 4.21 -7.40
CA VAL A 215 -27.55 5.28 -6.65
C VAL A 215 -28.60 5.95 -7.54
N TYR A 216 -29.79 6.20 -7.01
CA TYR A 216 -30.94 6.75 -7.73
C TYR A 216 -31.41 8.06 -7.10
N ASN A 217 -31.93 8.96 -7.93
CA ASN A 217 -32.43 10.27 -7.52
C ASN A 217 -33.62 10.22 -6.53
N LYS A 218 -34.35 9.09 -6.46
CA LYS A 218 -35.50 8.91 -5.55
C LYS A 218 -35.41 7.56 -4.85
N ARG A 219 -35.79 7.52 -3.57
CA ARG A 219 -35.85 6.29 -2.76
C ARG A 219 -36.87 5.26 -3.26
N THR A 220 -37.97 5.69 -3.88
CA THR A 220 -39.10 4.81 -4.19
C THR A 220 -39.15 4.31 -5.63
N ASN A 221 -38.50 5.01 -6.57
CA ASN A 221 -38.48 4.60 -7.98
C ASN A 221 -37.04 4.37 -8.40
N MET A 222 -36.62 3.10 -8.38
CA MET A 222 -35.27 2.65 -8.74
C MET A 222 -35.24 2.17 -10.20
N ASP A 223 -35.73 3.02 -11.10
CA ASP A 223 -35.64 2.76 -12.53
C ASP A 223 -34.29 3.24 -13.06
N LYS A 224 -33.75 2.56 -14.08
CA LYS A 224 -32.51 2.98 -14.79
C LYS A 224 -32.54 4.44 -15.28
N SER A 225 -33.73 5.00 -15.52
CA SER A 225 -33.90 6.40 -15.92
C SER A 225 -33.61 7.42 -14.81
N THR A 226 -33.58 6.96 -13.55
CA THR A 226 -33.37 7.79 -12.35
C THR A 226 -32.00 7.57 -11.71
N GLU A 227 -31.18 6.71 -12.31
CA GLU A 227 -29.83 6.38 -11.85
C GLU A 227 -28.90 7.60 -12.00
N LEU A 228 -28.12 7.87 -10.97
CA LEU A 228 -27.08 8.89 -10.98
C LEU A 228 -25.89 8.38 -11.77
N ASP A 229 -25.43 9.20 -12.72
CA ASP A 229 -24.21 8.91 -13.46
C ASP A 229 -23.00 9.05 -12.55
N LEU A 230 -22.52 7.92 -12.02
CA LEU A 230 -21.32 7.79 -11.20
C LEU A 230 -20.38 6.85 -11.95
N PRO A 231 -19.33 7.36 -12.60
CA PRO A 231 -18.56 6.53 -13.52
C PRO A 231 -17.69 5.52 -12.77
N TYR A 232 -17.68 4.28 -13.25
CA TYR A 232 -16.78 3.21 -12.82
C TYR A 232 -16.44 2.35 -14.06
N PRO A 233 -15.32 1.62 -14.07
CA PRO A 233 -15.00 0.73 -15.18
C PRO A 233 -15.92 -0.49 -15.13
N ASP A 234 -16.51 -0.85 -16.26
CA ASP A 234 -17.33 -2.05 -16.34
C ASP A 234 -16.45 -3.31 -16.34
N LEU A 235 -17.08 -4.47 -16.11
CA LEU A 235 -16.37 -5.74 -16.00
C LEU A 235 -15.63 -6.09 -17.31
N LYS A 236 -16.20 -5.68 -18.44
CA LYS A 236 -15.64 -5.92 -19.78
C LYS A 236 -14.38 -5.10 -20.02
N GLU A 237 -14.41 -3.82 -19.67
CA GLU A 237 -13.28 -2.90 -19.72
C GLU A 237 -12.16 -3.37 -18.80
N TYR A 238 -12.50 -3.76 -17.57
CA TYR A 238 -11.52 -4.27 -16.60
C TYR A 238 -10.82 -5.54 -17.11
N ILE A 239 -11.57 -6.54 -17.56
CA ILE A 239 -10.97 -7.79 -18.04
C ILE A 239 -10.17 -7.55 -19.33
N ALA A 240 -10.63 -6.68 -20.22
CA ALA A 240 -9.87 -6.32 -21.42
C ALA A 240 -8.53 -5.66 -21.07
N ASP A 241 -8.53 -4.69 -20.15
CA ASP A 241 -7.32 -4.00 -19.68
C ASP A 241 -6.38 -4.97 -18.91
N MET A 242 -6.93 -5.85 -18.08
CA MET A 242 -6.19 -6.87 -17.35
C MET A 242 -5.51 -7.86 -18.31
N ASN A 243 -6.22 -8.33 -19.34
CA ASN A 243 -5.64 -9.21 -20.37
C ASN A 243 -4.52 -8.52 -21.16
N VAL A 244 -4.67 -7.22 -21.44
CA VAL A 244 -3.57 -6.42 -22.01
C VAL A 244 -2.37 -6.43 -21.07
N MET A 245 -2.55 -6.14 -19.79
CA MET A 245 -1.46 -6.14 -18.81
C MET A 245 -0.77 -7.51 -18.69
N MET A 246 -1.53 -8.61 -18.65
CA MET A 246 -0.99 -9.97 -18.67
C MET A 246 -0.14 -10.23 -19.90
N SER A 247 -0.62 -9.83 -21.08
CA SER A 247 0.12 -10.01 -22.32
C SER A 247 1.44 -9.24 -22.36
N LEU A 248 1.48 -8.05 -21.74
CA LEU A 248 2.68 -7.22 -21.65
C LEU A 248 3.75 -7.85 -20.74
N ILE A 249 3.33 -8.53 -19.68
CA ILE A 249 4.24 -9.23 -18.74
C ILE A 249 4.90 -10.44 -19.40
N ILE A 250 4.16 -11.15 -20.26
CA ILE A 250 4.63 -12.35 -20.97
C ILE A 250 5.54 -11.99 -22.14
N ASN A 251 5.45 -10.76 -22.64
CA ASN A 251 6.24 -10.29 -23.76
C ASN A 251 7.74 -10.29 -23.43
N GLY A 252 8.48 -11.27 -23.98
CA GLY A 252 9.91 -11.48 -23.74
C GLY A 252 10.77 -10.22 -23.97
N PRO A 253 10.70 -9.59 -25.16
CA PRO A 253 11.39 -8.32 -25.42
C PRO A 253 11.14 -7.22 -24.37
N VAL A 254 9.88 -7.04 -23.95
CA VAL A 254 9.52 -6.06 -22.90
C VAL A 254 10.18 -6.43 -21.58
N LYS A 255 10.11 -7.70 -21.19
CA LYS A 255 10.72 -8.21 -19.94
C LYS A 255 12.24 -7.99 -19.94
N SER A 256 12.93 -8.35 -21.02
CA SER A 256 14.38 -8.15 -21.17
C SER A 256 14.76 -6.67 -21.14
N PHE A 257 13.98 -5.81 -21.81
CA PHE A 257 14.17 -4.36 -21.76
C PHE A 257 14.03 -3.80 -20.34
N CYS A 258 12.94 -4.14 -19.64
CA CYS A 258 12.67 -3.70 -18.27
C CYS A 258 13.77 -4.18 -17.31
N TYR A 259 14.20 -5.44 -17.42
CA TYR A 259 15.28 -6.00 -16.60
C TYR A 259 16.60 -5.23 -16.78
N ARG A 260 17.05 -5.04 -18.02
CA ARG A 260 18.27 -4.26 -18.31
C ARG A 260 18.14 -2.82 -17.86
N ARG A 261 16.96 -2.22 -17.99
CA ARG A 261 16.70 -0.85 -17.53
C ARG A 261 16.80 -0.75 -16.00
N LEU A 262 16.26 -1.71 -15.26
CA LEU A 262 16.36 -1.76 -13.79
C LEU A 262 17.81 -1.97 -13.34
N GLN A 263 18.56 -2.88 -13.98
CA GLN A 263 20.00 -3.04 -13.72
C GLN A 263 20.77 -1.74 -13.97
N TYR A 264 20.52 -1.09 -15.12
CA TYR A 264 21.11 0.20 -15.44
C TYR A 264 20.80 1.27 -14.39
N LEU A 265 19.55 1.37 -13.93
CA LEU A 265 19.15 2.33 -12.91
C LEU A 265 19.83 2.04 -11.57
N SER A 266 19.95 0.77 -11.19
CA SER A 266 20.66 0.33 -9.99
C SER A 266 22.15 0.69 -10.06
N SER A 267 22.84 0.35 -11.15
CA SER A 267 24.26 0.71 -11.33
C SER A 267 24.47 2.23 -11.40
N LYS A 268 23.55 2.97 -12.03
CA LYS A 268 23.59 4.44 -12.06
C LYS A 268 23.47 5.02 -10.65
N PHE A 269 22.60 4.46 -9.81
CA PHE A 269 22.45 4.89 -8.41
C PHE A 269 23.69 4.55 -7.58
N GLN A 270 24.29 3.37 -7.75
CA GLN A 270 25.56 3.02 -7.10
C GLN A 270 26.68 3.99 -7.49
N MET A 271 26.80 4.33 -8.77
CA MET A 271 27.77 5.32 -9.24
C MET A 271 27.49 6.72 -8.67
N HIS A 272 26.22 7.11 -8.55
CA HIS A 272 25.84 8.36 -7.89
C HIS A 272 26.32 8.39 -6.43
N ILE A 273 26.13 7.31 -5.66
CA ILE A 273 26.64 7.21 -4.28
C ILE A 273 28.16 7.43 -4.26
N LEU A 274 28.91 6.69 -5.08
CA LEU A 274 30.38 6.78 -5.12
C LEU A 274 30.90 8.20 -5.43
N LEU A 275 30.20 8.94 -6.31
CA LEU A 275 30.62 10.28 -6.72
C LEU A 275 30.14 11.40 -5.78
N ASN A 276 29.04 11.18 -5.05
CA ASN A 276 28.32 12.24 -4.37
C ASN A 276 28.12 12.04 -2.87
N GLU A 277 28.43 10.89 -2.28
CA GLU A 277 28.21 10.59 -0.86
C GLU A 277 28.78 11.69 0.06
N MET A 278 30.02 12.12 -0.16
CA MET A 278 30.65 13.17 0.65
C MET A 278 29.95 14.53 0.52
N LYS A 279 29.40 14.83 -0.66
CA LYS A 279 28.62 16.05 -0.90
C LYS A 279 27.24 15.96 -0.25
N GLU A 280 26.57 14.82 -0.32
CA GLU A 280 25.30 14.58 0.37
C GLU A 280 25.48 14.68 1.89
N LEU A 281 26.55 14.09 2.44
CA LEU A 281 26.87 14.20 3.86
C LEU A 281 27.17 15.65 4.27
N ALA A 282 27.91 16.41 3.45
CA ALA A 282 28.16 17.82 3.69
C ALA A 282 26.85 18.64 3.63
N ALA A 283 25.97 18.37 2.66
CA ALA A 283 24.67 19.02 2.52
C ALA A 283 23.77 18.73 3.73
N GLN A 284 23.73 17.49 4.23
CA GLN A 284 23.01 17.13 5.45
C GLN A 284 23.54 17.91 6.66
N LYS A 285 24.88 18.01 6.82
CA LYS A 285 25.50 18.79 7.90
C LYS A 285 25.26 20.30 7.81
N LYS A 286 25.05 20.83 6.60
CA LYS A 286 24.73 22.26 6.38
C LYS A 286 23.33 22.63 6.87
N VAL A 287 22.41 21.67 7.02
CA VAL A 287 21.05 21.94 7.49
C VAL A 287 20.99 21.70 9.00
N PRO A 288 21.13 22.74 9.84
CA PRO A 288 21.08 22.57 11.28
C PRO A 288 19.69 22.09 11.71
N HIS A 289 19.64 21.32 12.79
CA HIS A 289 18.40 20.82 13.40
C HIS A 289 17.52 19.89 12.53
N ARG A 290 17.97 19.45 11.35
CA ARG A 290 17.33 18.36 10.59
C ARG A 290 18.21 17.12 10.61
N ASP A 291 17.93 16.22 11.53
CA ASP A 291 18.55 14.89 11.62
C ASP A 291 17.48 13.80 11.46
N PHE A 292 17.88 12.54 11.58
CA PHE A 292 16.96 11.41 11.49
C PHE A 292 15.80 11.47 12.50
N TYR A 293 15.97 12.15 13.64
CA TYR A 293 14.93 12.27 14.67
C TYR A 293 13.93 13.37 14.34
N ASN A 294 14.38 14.45 13.71
CA ASN A 294 13.56 15.61 13.38
C ASN A 294 12.86 15.54 12.01
N ILE A 295 13.04 14.45 11.27
CA ILE A 295 12.33 14.20 10.01
C ILE A 295 11.02 13.48 10.29
N ARG A 296 9.93 14.00 9.72
CA ARG A 296 8.62 13.35 9.77
C ARG A 296 8.66 12.02 9.04
N LYS A 297 8.29 10.96 9.75
CA LYS A 297 8.21 9.59 9.27
C LYS A 297 6.77 9.12 9.46
N VAL A 298 6.28 8.39 8.47
CA VAL A 298 4.95 7.79 8.52
C VAL A 298 5.14 6.30 8.37
N ASP A 299 4.66 5.54 9.34
CA ASP A 299 4.48 4.11 9.17
C ASP A 299 3.21 3.89 8.35
N THR A 300 3.37 3.60 7.06
CA THR A 300 2.26 3.40 6.13
C THR A 300 1.69 1.98 6.18
N HIS A 301 2.34 1.05 6.89
CA HIS A 301 1.94 -0.35 6.88
C HIS A 301 2.01 -1.04 8.24
N ILE A 302 0.94 -0.87 9.04
CA ILE A 302 0.81 -1.53 10.33
C ILE A 302 -0.64 -1.91 10.67
N HIS A 303 -0.84 -3.13 11.19
CA HIS A 303 -2.14 -3.55 11.73
C HIS A 303 -2.32 -3.00 13.15
N ALA A 304 -3.50 -2.46 13.45
CA ALA A 304 -3.80 -1.90 14.77
C ALA A 304 -3.64 -2.95 15.89
N SER A 305 -3.90 -4.22 15.61
CA SER A 305 -3.71 -5.33 16.55
C SER A 305 -2.24 -5.59 16.90
N SER A 306 -1.28 -5.14 16.09
CA SER A 306 0.18 -5.27 16.30
C SER A 306 0.87 -3.93 16.51
N CYS A 307 0.14 -2.84 16.74
CA CYS A 307 0.77 -1.52 16.89
C CYS A 307 1.58 -1.36 18.19
N MET A 308 1.37 -2.28 19.15
CA MET A 308 1.97 -2.26 20.46
C MET A 308 3.14 -3.23 20.57
N ASN A 309 4.16 -2.86 21.35
CA ASN A 309 5.25 -3.76 21.68
C ASN A 309 4.76 -4.88 22.64
N GLN A 310 5.21 -6.12 22.46
CA GLN A 310 4.91 -7.25 23.35
C GLN A 310 5.13 -6.94 24.84
N LYS A 311 6.18 -6.19 25.19
CA LYS A 311 6.45 -5.80 26.60
C LYS A 311 5.40 -4.82 27.13
N HIS A 312 4.91 -3.94 26.27
CA HIS A 312 3.86 -2.98 26.60
C HIS A 312 2.52 -3.70 26.82
N LEU A 313 2.13 -4.58 25.90
CA LEU A 313 0.94 -5.43 26.03
C LEU A 313 0.99 -6.28 27.31
N LEU A 314 2.11 -6.95 27.59
CA LEU A 314 2.27 -7.74 28.81
C LEU A 314 2.06 -6.89 30.08
N ARG A 315 2.68 -5.71 30.13
CA ARG A 315 2.55 -4.78 31.26
C ARG A 315 1.10 -4.32 31.41
N PHE A 316 0.41 -4.11 30.29
CA PHE A 316 -1.00 -3.74 30.27
C PHE A 316 -1.88 -4.84 30.86
N ILE A 317 -1.74 -6.09 30.37
CA ILE A 317 -2.50 -7.24 30.87
C ILE A 317 -2.29 -7.41 32.38
N LYS A 318 -1.04 -7.37 32.85
CA LYS A 318 -0.72 -7.44 34.29
C LYS A 318 -1.35 -6.29 35.09
N ARG A 319 -1.46 -5.09 34.52
CA ARG A 319 -2.10 -3.93 35.16
C ARG A 319 -3.62 -4.12 35.21
N ALA A 320 -4.23 -4.59 34.12
CA ALA A 320 -5.66 -4.86 34.03
C ALA A 320 -6.10 -5.92 35.05
N MET A 321 -5.39 -7.05 35.14
CA MET A 321 -5.65 -8.10 36.13
C MET A 321 -5.62 -7.59 37.58
N LYS A 322 -4.72 -6.65 37.90
CA LYS A 322 -4.62 -6.08 39.25
C LYS A 322 -5.70 -5.06 39.56
N LYS A 323 -6.16 -4.30 38.55
CA LYS A 323 -7.07 -3.18 38.74
C LYS A 323 -8.54 -3.58 38.57
N TYR A 324 -8.81 -4.56 37.71
CA TYR A 324 -10.16 -4.98 37.32
C TYR A 324 -10.31 -6.53 37.36
N PRO A 325 -10.03 -7.20 38.50
CA PRO A 325 -10.08 -8.66 38.57
C PRO A 325 -11.51 -9.22 38.44
N ASP A 326 -12.51 -8.51 38.95
CA ASP A 326 -13.91 -8.96 39.00
C ASP A 326 -14.76 -8.42 37.83
N GLU A 327 -14.14 -7.78 36.82
CA GLU A 327 -14.85 -7.32 35.62
C GLU A 327 -15.20 -8.54 34.75
N ILE A 328 -16.47 -8.62 34.31
CA ILE A 328 -16.94 -9.69 33.43
C ILE A 328 -16.45 -9.38 32.01
N VAL A 329 -15.62 -10.25 31.46
CA VAL A 329 -14.90 -10.01 30.19
C VAL A 329 -15.28 -10.98 29.07
N HIS A 330 -15.81 -12.14 29.43
CA HIS A 330 -16.22 -13.17 28.49
C HIS A 330 -17.52 -13.82 28.95
N VAL A 331 -18.33 -14.31 28.01
CA VAL A 331 -19.55 -15.05 28.32
C VAL A 331 -19.48 -16.38 27.61
N GLU A 332 -19.33 -17.45 28.38
CA GLU A 332 -19.33 -18.81 27.86
C GLU A 332 -20.62 -19.51 28.29
N GLN A 333 -21.40 -20.01 27.32
CA GLN A 333 -22.67 -20.73 27.56
C GLN A 333 -23.71 -19.97 28.43
N GLY A 334 -23.68 -18.64 28.40
CA GLY A 334 -24.59 -17.79 29.19
C GLY A 334 -24.13 -17.49 30.62
N CYS A 335 -22.99 -18.03 31.06
CA CYS A 335 -22.32 -17.65 32.29
C CYS A 335 -21.24 -16.62 31.99
N GLY A 336 -21.31 -15.45 32.63
CA GLY A 336 -20.26 -14.44 32.54
C GLY A 336 -19.04 -14.87 33.35
N GLN A 337 -17.88 -14.97 32.71
CA GLN A 337 -16.58 -15.18 33.35
C GLN A 337 -15.92 -13.84 33.64
N THR A 338 -15.44 -13.70 34.87
CA THR A 338 -14.60 -12.58 35.29
C THR A 338 -13.19 -12.70 34.73
N LEU A 339 -12.46 -11.59 34.65
CA LEU A 339 -11.07 -11.60 34.21
C LEU A 339 -10.22 -12.56 35.07
N ARG A 340 -10.46 -12.61 36.38
CA ARG A 340 -9.78 -13.58 37.26
C ARG A 340 -10.08 -15.03 36.86
N GLU A 341 -11.34 -15.37 36.66
CA GLU A 341 -11.76 -16.74 36.30
C GLU A 341 -11.15 -17.18 34.96
N VAL A 342 -11.10 -16.30 33.95
CA VAL A 342 -10.46 -16.61 32.66
C VAL A 342 -8.98 -16.99 32.83
N PHE A 343 -8.25 -16.29 33.71
CA PHE A 343 -6.84 -16.62 33.97
C PHE A 343 -6.67 -17.87 34.85
N GLU A 344 -7.61 -18.12 35.78
CA GLU A 344 -7.65 -19.34 36.58
C GLU A 344 -7.92 -20.58 35.72
N ASP A 345 -8.84 -20.48 34.75
CA ASP A 345 -9.16 -21.56 33.80
C ASP A 345 -7.97 -21.91 32.90
N MET A 346 -7.15 -20.91 32.55
CA MET A 346 -5.90 -21.11 31.80
C MET A 346 -4.74 -21.62 32.68
N ASN A 347 -4.93 -21.79 34.00
CA ASN A 347 -3.88 -22.11 34.97
C ASN A 347 -2.68 -21.14 34.93
N LEU A 348 -2.93 -19.85 34.65
CA LEU A 348 -1.88 -18.83 34.52
C LEU A 348 -2.03 -17.74 35.59
N THR A 349 -0.97 -17.50 36.36
CA THR A 349 -0.93 -16.36 37.28
C THR A 349 -0.28 -15.14 36.63
N ALA A 350 -0.58 -13.95 37.15
CA ALA A 350 0.07 -12.70 36.71
C ALA A 350 1.60 -12.70 36.88
N TYR A 351 2.15 -13.58 37.72
CA TYR A 351 3.58 -13.75 37.92
C TYR A 351 4.19 -14.60 36.80
N ASP A 352 3.48 -15.63 36.34
CA ASP A 352 3.93 -16.59 35.32
C ASP A 352 3.90 -16.00 33.91
N LEU A 353 3.09 -14.94 33.69
CA LEU A 353 3.07 -14.20 32.44
C LEU A 353 4.42 -13.50 32.18
N SER A 354 5.14 -13.97 31.18
CA SER A 354 6.37 -13.40 30.64
C SER A 354 6.21 -13.02 29.17
N VAL A 355 7.21 -12.36 28.60
CA VAL A 355 7.21 -12.06 27.17
C VAL A 355 7.25 -13.35 26.35
N ASP A 356 7.99 -14.36 26.81
CA ASP A 356 8.14 -15.62 26.09
C ASP A 356 6.88 -16.49 26.18
N THR A 357 6.15 -16.44 27.29
CA THR A 357 4.85 -17.16 27.40
C THR A 357 3.75 -16.54 26.54
N LEU A 358 3.88 -15.28 26.11
CA LEU A 358 2.92 -14.70 25.16
C LEU A 358 3.08 -15.30 23.75
N ASP A 359 4.24 -15.87 23.41
CA ASP A 359 4.59 -16.47 22.11
C ASP A 359 4.27 -15.60 20.87
N MET A 360 4.31 -14.28 21.03
CA MET A 360 4.02 -13.29 19.97
C MET A 360 5.25 -12.94 19.12
N HIS A 361 6.35 -13.70 19.23
CA HIS A 361 7.60 -13.40 18.51
C HIS A 361 7.47 -13.69 17.01
N ALA A 362 7.97 -12.78 16.18
CA ALA A 362 8.12 -13.00 14.75
C ALA A 362 9.37 -13.87 14.48
N ASP A 363 9.16 -15.08 13.96
CA ASP A 363 10.22 -15.99 13.50
C ASP A 363 10.40 -15.91 11.97
N ARG A 364 11.53 -16.40 11.42
CA ARG A 364 11.77 -16.54 9.96
C ARG A 364 10.64 -17.27 9.24
N ASN A 365 9.95 -18.18 9.93
CA ASN A 365 8.82 -18.94 9.40
C ASN A 365 7.48 -18.19 9.44
N THR A 366 7.46 -16.96 9.96
CA THR A 366 6.27 -16.07 10.01
C THR A 366 6.09 -15.34 8.69
N PHE A 367 7.20 -15.07 8.00
CA PHE A 367 7.21 -14.47 6.67
C PHE A 367 6.69 -15.51 5.65
N HIS A 368 5.80 -15.11 4.75
CA HIS A 368 5.12 -15.97 3.75
C HIS A 368 4.13 -17.03 4.30
N ARG A 369 3.84 -17.05 5.61
CA ARG A 369 2.85 -17.96 6.21
C ARG A 369 1.85 -17.17 7.03
N PHE A 370 0.81 -16.68 6.36
CA PHE A 370 -0.19 -15.78 6.94
C PHE A 370 -1.01 -16.46 8.05
N ASP A 371 -1.17 -17.78 8.01
CA ASP A 371 -1.77 -18.59 9.09
C ASP A 371 -0.93 -18.51 10.38
N LYS A 372 0.39 -18.67 10.27
CA LYS A 372 1.33 -18.50 11.39
C LYS A 372 1.35 -17.05 11.86
N PHE A 373 1.38 -16.09 10.94
CA PHE A 373 1.27 -14.66 11.27
C PHE A 373 0.00 -14.36 12.08
N ASN A 374 -1.16 -14.86 11.66
CA ASN A 374 -2.43 -14.70 12.39
C ASN A 374 -2.42 -15.37 13.77
N SER A 375 -1.81 -16.54 13.90
CA SER A 375 -1.63 -17.20 15.20
C SER A 375 -0.74 -16.40 16.15
N LYS A 376 0.24 -15.64 15.61
CA LYS A 376 1.09 -14.72 16.38
C LYS A 376 0.36 -13.46 16.86
N TYR A 377 -0.91 -13.27 16.52
CA TYR A 377 -1.78 -12.28 17.18
C TYR A 377 -2.56 -12.83 18.37
N ASN A 378 -2.51 -14.14 18.63
CA ASN A 378 -3.17 -14.77 19.78
C ASN A 378 -2.21 -14.78 20.97
N PRO A 379 -2.40 -13.94 22.01
CA PRO A 379 -1.55 -13.98 23.20
C PRO A 379 -1.59 -15.38 23.81
N ILE A 380 -0.43 -15.98 24.06
CA ILE A 380 -0.30 -17.32 24.68
C ILE A 380 -0.82 -18.45 23.77
N GLY A 381 -1.17 -18.14 22.51
CA GLY A 381 -1.85 -19.08 21.61
C GLY A 381 -3.35 -19.22 21.88
N GLU A 382 -3.89 -18.48 22.84
CA GLU A 382 -5.30 -18.55 23.24
C GLU A 382 -6.14 -17.47 22.54
N SER A 383 -7.23 -17.92 21.92
CA SER A 383 -8.13 -17.03 21.18
C SER A 383 -8.91 -16.08 22.10
N ILE A 384 -9.18 -16.50 23.34
CA ILE A 384 -9.94 -15.74 24.34
C ILE A 384 -9.20 -14.47 24.76
N LEU A 385 -7.88 -14.54 25.02
CA LEU A 385 -7.10 -13.36 25.41
C LEU A 385 -7.01 -12.33 24.27
N ARG A 386 -6.94 -12.80 23.02
CA ARG A 386 -7.01 -11.92 21.85
C ARG A 386 -8.36 -11.23 21.76
N GLU A 387 -9.44 -11.96 21.98
CA GLU A 387 -10.80 -11.40 21.99
C GLU A 387 -10.96 -10.31 23.05
N ILE A 388 -10.44 -10.53 24.27
CA ILE A 388 -10.57 -9.56 25.36
C ILE A 388 -9.71 -8.30 25.14
N PHE A 389 -8.43 -8.46 24.75
CA PHE A 389 -7.46 -7.35 24.75
C PHE A 389 -7.19 -6.73 23.38
N ILE A 390 -7.43 -7.43 22.27
CA ILE A 390 -6.95 -7.05 20.92
C ILE A 390 -8.10 -7.00 19.88
N LYS A 391 -9.35 -7.20 20.30
CA LYS A 391 -10.54 -7.01 19.44
C LYS A 391 -11.32 -5.76 19.81
N THR A 392 -11.94 -5.16 18.79
CA THR A 392 -12.85 -4.01 18.90
C THR A 392 -14.26 -4.44 19.30
N ASP A 393 -14.75 -5.57 18.77
CA ASP A 393 -16.05 -6.16 19.08
C ASP A 393 -15.86 -7.34 20.05
N ASN A 394 -16.21 -7.13 21.31
CA ASN A 394 -16.21 -8.13 22.38
C ASN A 394 -17.25 -7.75 23.46
N TYR A 395 -17.39 -8.58 24.51
CA TYR A 395 -18.37 -8.33 25.58
C TYR A 395 -18.17 -7.00 26.34
N VAL A 396 -16.94 -6.50 26.42
CA VAL A 396 -16.60 -5.21 27.04
C VAL A 396 -16.48 -4.08 26.01
N GLU A 397 -17.09 -4.26 24.83
CA GLU A 397 -17.15 -3.28 23.75
C GLU A 397 -15.75 -2.73 23.34
N GLY A 398 -14.72 -3.57 23.40
CA GLY A 398 -13.36 -3.22 22.99
C GLY A 398 -12.64 -2.22 23.90
N LYS A 399 -13.13 -2.01 25.13
CA LYS A 399 -12.57 -1.07 26.12
C LYS A 399 -11.07 -1.21 26.35
N TYR A 400 -10.58 -2.44 26.51
CA TYR A 400 -9.15 -2.69 26.73
C TYR A 400 -8.31 -2.35 25.50
N PHE A 401 -8.77 -2.76 24.31
CA PHE A 401 -8.08 -2.47 23.06
C PHE A 401 -8.00 -0.97 22.81
N ALA A 402 -9.10 -0.23 23.00
CA ALA A 402 -9.12 1.23 22.91
C ALA A 402 -8.12 1.89 23.85
N HIS A 403 -8.03 1.42 25.10
CA HIS A 403 -7.09 1.98 26.08
C HIS A 403 -5.63 1.71 25.71
N ILE A 404 -5.30 0.53 25.17
CA ILE A 404 -3.94 0.24 24.69
C ILE A 404 -3.59 1.12 23.48
N VAL A 405 -4.48 1.21 22.51
CA VAL A 405 -4.28 2.05 21.32
C VAL A 405 -4.07 3.52 21.71
N LYS A 406 -4.79 4.01 22.72
CA LYS A 406 -4.57 5.35 23.27
C LYS A 406 -3.21 5.54 23.93
N GLU A 407 -2.72 4.54 24.67
CA GLU A 407 -1.36 4.60 25.22
C GLU A 407 -0.33 4.69 24.07
N VAL A 408 -0.52 3.94 22.97
CA VAL A 408 0.34 4.03 21.77
C VAL A 408 0.20 5.39 21.06
N MET A 409 -1.02 5.93 20.94
CA MET A 409 -1.26 7.25 20.36
C MET A 409 -0.58 8.36 21.18
N SER A 410 -0.64 8.27 22.50
CA SER A 410 0.06 9.21 23.39
C SER A 410 1.57 9.17 23.19
N ASP A 411 2.16 7.99 23.01
CA ASP A 411 3.59 7.83 22.73
C ASP A 411 3.94 8.44 21.34
N LEU A 412 3.05 8.30 20.35
CA LEU A 412 3.22 8.90 19.02
C LEU A 412 3.08 10.43 19.04
N GLU A 413 2.21 10.99 19.88
CA GLU A 413 2.04 12.43 20.06
C GLU A 413 3.23 13.07 20.78
N GLU A 414 3.80 12.38 21.77
CA GLU A 414 5.07 12.78 22.40
C GLU A 414 6.21 12.75 21.37
N SER A 415 6.20 11.75 20.48
CA SER A 415 7.11 11.60 19.35
C SER A 415 6.66 12.42 18.13
N LYS A 416 6.73 13.75 18.24
CA LYS A 416 6.30 14.78 17.27
C LYS A 416 6.51 14.51 15.76
N TYR A 417 7.49 13.70 15.39
CA TYR A 417 7.84 13.41 14.00
C TYR A 417 7.39 12.01 13.52
N GLN A 418 6.70 11.24 14.34
CA GLN A 418 6.22 9.91 13.99
C GLN A 418 4.71 9.93 13.79
N ASN A 419 4.28 9.44 12.63
CA ASN A 419 2.88 9.26 12.28
C ASN A 419 2.65 7.81 11.87
N SER A 420 1.40 7.37 11.88
CA SER A 420 1.07 5.97 11.56
C SER A 420 -0.28 5.84 10.87
N GLU A 421 -0.35 4.96 9.89
CA GLU A 421 -1.58 4.52 9.24
C GLU A 421 -1.95 3.12 9.76
N LEU A 422 -2.78 3.07 10.80
CA LEU A 422 -3.19 1.84 11.45
C LEU A 422 -4.33 1.16 10.67
N ARG A 423 -4.27 -0.17 10.53
CA ARG A 423 -5.33 -0.96 9.88
C ARG A 423 -6.32 -1.58 10.86
N LEU A 424 -7.61 -1.39 10.62
CA LEU A 424 -8.72 -1.99 11.37
C LEU A 424 -9.54 -2.92 10.47
N SER A 425 -9.89 -4.10 10.98
CA SER A 425 -10.63 -5.10 10.20
C SER A 425 -12.13 -4.84 10.16
N ILE A 426 -12.70 -4.97 8.96
CA ILE A 426 -14.12 -5.22 8.74
C ILE A 426 -14.23 -6.49 7.90
N TYR A 427 -15.05 -7.43 8.35
CA TYR A 427 -15.12 -8.77 7.77
C TYR A 427 -16.27 -8.90 6.76
N GLY A 428 -17.27 -8.02 6.83
CA GLY A 428 -18.43 -8.08 5.93
C GLY A 428 -19.41 -9.20 6.28
N ARG A 429 -19.42 -9.66 7.55
CA ARG A 429 -20.35 -10.71 8.00
C ARG A 429 -21.73 -10.18 8.35
N SER A 430 -21.81 -8.94 8.81
CA SER A 430 -23.05 -8.23 9.12
C SER A 430 -22.89 -6.76 8.74
N ARG A 431 -24.03 -6.10 8.46
CA ARG A 431 -24.09 -4.65 8.20
C ARG A 431 -23.72 -3.83 9.44
N ASP A 432 -24.02 -4.36 10.63
CA ASP A 432 -23.77 -3.68 11.91
C ASP A 432 -22.28 -3.59 12.27
N GLU A 433 -21.38 -4.26 11.53
CA GLU A 433 -19.94 -4.23 11.82
C GLU A 433 -19.36 -2.81 11.74
N TRP A 434 -19.85 -1.98 10.80
CA TRP A 434 -19.45 -0.58 10.68
C TRP A 434 -19.90 0.25 11.87
N ASP A 435 -21.15 0.09 12.30
CA ASP A 435 -21.72 0.87 13.40
C ASP A 435 -21.06 0.51 14.72
N LYS A 436 -20.81 -0.78 14.97
CA LYS A 436 -20.04 -1.24 16.13
C LYS A 436 -18.63 -0.66 16.14
N LEU A 437 -17.93 -0.66 15.00
CA LEU A 437 -16.59 -0.11 14.90
C LEU A 437 -16.57 1.40 15.13
N ALA A 438 -17.53 2.11 14.57
CA ALA A 438 -17.69 3.54 14.76
C ALA A 438 -18.02 3.90 16.21
N GLN A 439 -18.96 3.18 16.83
CA GLN A 439 -19.29 3.32 18.26
C GLN A 439 -18.06 3.05 19.13
N TRP A 440 -17.28 2.01 18.83
CA TRP A 440 -16.03 1.73 19.54
C TRP A 440 -15.08 2.94 19.49
N ALA A 441 -14.85 3.50 18.29
CA ALA A 441 -13.94 4.65 18.11
C ALA A 441 -14.46 5.92 18.80
N VAL A 442 -15.76 6.22 18.68
CA VAL A 442 -16.39 7.44 19.20
C VAL A 442 -16.60 7.37 20.72
N ASN A 443 -17.20 6.30 21.24
CA ASN A 443 -17.48 6.14 22.67
C ASN A 443 -16.19 6.12 23.49
N HIS A 444 -15.18 5.40 22.99
CA HIS A 444 -13.89 5.37 23.64
C HIS A 444 -13.02 6.57 23.28
N ARG A 445 -13.41 7.48 22.40
CA ARG A 445 -12.62 8.64 21.96
C ARG A 445 -11.23 8.26 21.45
N VAL A 446 -11.14 7.29 20.55
CA VAL A 446 -9.88 6.81 19.97
C VAL A 446 -9.52 7.71 18.78
N TYR A 447 -8.70 8.72 19.04
CA TYR A 447 -8.27 9.71 18.06
C TYR A 447 -6.86 10.22 18.38
N SER A 448 -6.11 10.54 17.32
CA SER A 448 -4.84 11.27 17.40
C SER A 448 -4.61 12.00 16.07
N ASP A 449 -3.96 13.16 16.11
CA ASP A 449 -3.58 13.91 14.90
C ASP A 449 -2.52 13.15 14.08
N ASN A 450 -1.69 12.33 14.74
CA ASN A 450 -0.60 11.58 14.13
C ASN A 450 -1.06 10.23 13.54
N VAL A 451 -2.31 9.85 13.74
CA VAL A 451 -2.85 8.55 13.32
C VAL A 451 -4.01 8.70 12.35
N ARG A 452 -3.98 7.86 11.31
CA ARG A 452 -5.08 7.68 10.37
C ARG A 452 -5.43 6.22 10.23
N TRP A 453 -6.68 5.95 9.85
CA TRP A 453 -7.20 4.59 9.75
C TRP A 453 -7.27 4.12 8.31
N LEU A 454 -6.90 2.86 8.10
CA LEU A 454 -7.14 2.14 6.86
C LEU A 454 -8.01 0.91 7.18
N ILE A 455 -9.04 0.67 6.38
CA ILE A 455 -9.99 -0.42 6.66
C ILE A 455 -9.54 -1.65 5.88
N GLN A 456 -9.10 -2.68 6.60
CA GLN A 456 -8.69 -3.94 6.01
C GLN A 456 -9.89 -4.89 5.91
N VAL A 457 -10.09 -5.45 4.72
CA VAL A 457 -11.15 -6.40 4.39
C VAL A 457 -10.51 -7.77 4.11
N PRO A 458 -10.64 -8.72 5.05
CA PRO A 458 -10.09 -10.06 4.86
C PRO A 458 -10.83 -10.87 3.78
N ARG A 459 -10.11 -11.54 2.87
CA ARG A 459 -10.66 -12.36 1.79
C ARG A 459 -11.04 -13.78 2.27
N LEU A 460 -11.93 -13.85 3.25
CA LEU A 460 -12.32 -15.10 3.94
C LEU A 460 -13.77 -15.53 3.65
N PHE A 461 -14.29 -15.23 2.45
CA PHE A 461 -15.67 -15.57 2.08
C PHE A 461 -15.96 -17.07 2.19
N ASP A 462 -15.04 -17.91 1.72
CA ASP A 462 -15.09 -19.37 1.83
C ASP A 462 -15.37 -19.85 3.26
N VAL A 463 -14.68 -19.26 4.24
CA VAL A 463 -14.85 -19.59 5.67
C VAL A 463 -16.23 -19.17 6.17
N TYR A 464 -16.73 -18.01 5.77
CA TYR A 464 -18.03 -17.50 6.21
C TYR A 464 -19.20 -18.21 5.54
N HIS A 465 -19.05 -18.56 4.26
CA HIS A 465 -20.02 -19.34 3.51
C HIS A 465 -20.12 -20.78 4.04
N THR A 466 -18.97 -21.43 4.31
CA THR A 466 -18.94 -22.77 4.94
C THR A 466 -19.64 -22.77 6.31
N LYS A 467 -19.48 -21.69 7.08
CA LYS A 467 -20.17 -21.49 8.37
C LYS A 467 -21.64 -21.06 8.24
N LYS A 468 -22.15 -20.92 7.01
CA LYS A 468 -23.51 -20.45 6.68
C LYS A 468 -23.84 -19.08 7.29
N GLN A 469 -22.82 -18.24 7.45
CA GLN A 469 -22.99 -16.85 7.90
C GLN A 469 -23.35 -15.93 6.75
N LEU A 470 -22.93 -16.27 5.53
CA LEU A 470 -23.23 -15.55 4.29
C LEU A 470 -23.78 -16.54 3.26
N ALA A 471 -24.77 -16.10 2.49
CA ALA A 471 -25.40 -16.91 1.44
C ALA A 471 -24.70 -16.79 0.08
N ASN A 472 -24.16 -15.62 -0.24
CA ASN A 472 -23.44 -15.37 -1.50
C ASN A 472 -22.44 -14.23 -1.31
N TYR A 473 -21.56 -14.04 -2.29
CA TYR A 473 -20.55 -12.98 -2.23
C TYR A 473 -21.15 -11.57 -2.27
N GLN A 474 -22.31 -11.39 -2.92
CA GLN A 474 -23.01 -10.10 -2.93
C GLN A 474 -23.40 -9.65 -1.51
N GLU A 475 -23.82 -10.56 -0.64
CA GLU A 475 -24.13 -10.24 0.75
C GLU A 475 -22.91 -9.68 1.51
N MET A 476 -21.72 -10.25 1.27
CA MET A 476 -20.47 -9.73 1.82
C MET A 476 -20.20 -8.29 1.36
N LEU A 477 -20.34 -8.02 0.06
CA LEU A 477 -20.17 -6.69 -0.51
C LEU A 477 -21.22 -5.71 0.02
N GLU A 478 -22.48 -6.13 0.15
CA GLU A 478 -23.55 -5.33 0.73
C GLU A 478 -23.23 -4.95 2.18
N ASN A 479 -22.74 -5.90 2.98
CA ASN A 479 -22.36 -5.64 4.37
C ASN A 479 -21.19 -4.64 4.49
N ILE A 480 -20.28 -4.62 3.51
CA ILE A 480 -19.15 -3.68 3.49
C ILE A 480 -19.56 -2.31 2.96
N PHE A 481 -20.29 -2.24 1.84
CA PHE A 481 -20.52 -0.99 1.14
C PHE A 481 -21.85 -0.33 1.45
N MET A 482 -22.95 -1.08 1.69
CA MET A 482 -24.27 -0.47 1.94
C MET A 482 -24.24 0.56 3.08
N PRO A 483 -23.67 0.26 4.28
CA PRO A 483 -23.62 1.23 5.37
C PRO A 483 -22.89 2.53 5.00
N LEU A 484 -21.84 2.44 4.16
CA LEU A 484 -21.08 3.58 3.67
C LEU A 484 -21.87 4.46 2.70
N PHE A 485 -22.70 3.87 1.86
CA PHE A 485 -23.60 4.62 0.99
C PHE A 485 -24.73 5.25 1.79
N GLU A 486 -25.33 4.52 2.74
CA GLU A 486 -26.38 5.03 3.63
C GLU A 486 -25.92 6.28 4.41
N VAL A 487 -24.76 6.20 5.08
CA VAL A 487 -24.21 7.34 5.84
C VAL A 487 -23.78 8.50 4.93
N THR A 488 -23.35 8.22 3.69
CA THR A 488 -22.99 9.27 2.73
C THR A 488 -24.24 10.02 2.22
N ILE A 489 -25.36 9.31 2.04
CA ILE A 489 -26.65 9.88 1.61
C ILE A 489 -27.30 10.64 2.76
N ASN A 490 -27.35 10.02 3.94
CA ASN A 490 -27.96 10.56 5.14
C ASN A 490 -27.02 10.38 6.35
N PRO A 491 -26.17 11.38 6.67
CA PRO A 491 -25.28 11.31 7.82
C PRO A 491 -26.00 11.08 9.16
N SER A 492 -27.26 11.51 9.28
CA SER A 492 -28.07 11.33 10.48
C SER A 492 -28.54 9.88 10.70
N SER A 493 -28.42 8.98 9.71
CA SER A 493 -28.74 7.57 9.93
C SER A 493 -27.70 6.87 10.78
N HIS A 494 -26.43 7.22 10.58
CA HIS A 494 -25.26 6.62 11.25
C HIS A 494 -24.29 7.73 11.69
N PRO A 495 -24.63 8.50 12.73
CA PRO A 495 -23.90 9.72 13.10
C PRO A 495 -22.46 9.42 13.55
N GLU A 496 -22.25 8.37 14.35
CA GLU A 496 -20.92 7.95 14.80
C GLU A 496 -20.05 7.49 13.61
N LEU A 497 -20.66 6.80 12.65
CA LEU A 497 -19.96 6.33 11.45
C LEU A 497 -19.51 7.49 10.59
N HIS A 498 -20.33 8.54 10.43
CA HIS A 498 -19.94 9.73 9.68
C HIS A 498 -18.67 10.37 10.26
N LEU A 499 -18.63 10.55 11.59
CA LEU A 499 -17.48 11.11 12.31
C LEU A 499 -16.25 10.21 12.22
N PHE A 500 -16.43 8.89 12.35
CA PHE A 500 -15.33 7.94 12.24
C PHE A 500 -14.70 7.96 10.84
N LEU A 501 -15.54 8.01 9.80
CA LEU A 501 -15.07 8.01 8.42
C LEU A 501 -14.16 9.20 8.14
N ASP A 502 -14.36 10.39 8.74
CA ASP A 502 -13.49 11.56 8.53
C ASP A 502 -12.01 11.35 8.89
N HIS A 503 -11.71 10.26 9.60
CA HIS A 503 -10.34 9.84 9.92
C HIS A 503 -9.89 8.56 9.18
N VAL A 504 -10.78 7.96 8.38
CA VAL A 504 -10.50 6.82 7.52
C VAL A 504 -10.01 7.32 6.16
N VAL A 505 -8.87 6.78 5.72
CA VAL A 505 -8.19 7.21 4.48
C VAL A 505 -8.50 6.28 3.33
N GLY A 506 -8.79 5.01 3.57
CA GLY A 506 -8.90 4.04 2.49
C GLY A 506 -9.18 2.61 2.90
N PHE A 507 -9.16 1.74 1.88
CA PHE A 507 -9.39 0.31 1.98
C PHE A 507 -8.12 -0.47 1.67
N ASP A 508 -8.02 -1.62 2.32
CA ASP A 508 -6.98 -2.61 2.14
C ASP A 508 -7.63 -3.99 2.03
N SER A 509 -7.18 -4.84 1.12
CA SER A 509 -7.65 -6.21 1.00
C SER A 509 -6.55 -7.16 1.46
N VAL A 510 -6.85 -8.05 2.40
CA VAL A 510 -5.86 -8.90 3.07
C VAL A 510 -6.28 -10.37 3.08
N ASP A 511 -5.35 -11.30 2.84
CA ASP A 511 -5.43 -12.74 3.14
C ASP A 511 -4.08 -13.38 2.80
N ASP A 512 -3.93 -14.66 3.08
CA ASP A 512 -2.81 -15.48 2.64
C ASP A 512 -2.73 -15.58 1.10
N GLU A 513 -1.85 -14.78 0.50
CA GLU A 513 -1.61 -14.79 -0.95
C GLU A 513 -0.99 -16.11 -1.44
N SER A 514 -0.46 -16.96 -0.54
CA SER A 514 0.13 -18.25 -0.92
C SER A 514 -0.92 -19.34 -1.22
N LYS A 515 -2.18 -19.14 -0.82
CA LYS A 515 -3.26 -20.10 -1.10
C LYS A 515 -3.46 -20.23 -2.62
N PRO A 516 -3.57 -21.45 -3.15
CA PRO A 516 -3.81 -21.64 -4.58
C PRO A 516 -5.21 -21.12 -4.94
N GLU A 517 -5.29 -20.41 -6.07
CA GLU A 517 -6.57 -19.96 -6.64
C GLU A 517 -6.95 -20.90 -7.79
N HIS A 518 -8.16 -21.46 -7.72
CA HIS A 518 -8.62 -22.43 -8.72
C HIS A 518 -9.34 -21.79 -9.92
N HIS A 519 -9.75 -20.52 -9.81
CA HIS A 519 -10.56 -19.84 -10.82
C HIS A 519 -9.84 -18.60 -11.38
N ILE A 520 -9.80 -18.46 -12.71
CA ILE A 520 -9.37 -17.22 -13.36
C ILE A 520 -10.57 -16.28 -13.40
N PHE A 521 -10.39 -15.04 -12.94
CA PHE A 521 -11.40 -14.03 -13.14
C PHE A 521 -11.52 -13.67 -14.63
N ASN A 522 -12.64 -14.02 -15.24
CA ASN A 522 -12.94 -13.76 -16.64
C ASN A 522 -14.42 -13.35 -16.80
N LEU A 523 -14.85 -13.13 -18.04
CA LEU A 523 -16.23 -12.68 -18.32
C LEU A 523 -17.28 -13.75 -18.06
N ASP A 524 -16.86 -15.00 -17.98
CA ASP A 524 -17.69 -16.16 -17.71
C ASP A 524 -17.79 -16.44 -16.20
N SER A 525 -16.98 -15.77 -15.38
CA SER A 525 -17.03 -15.87 -13.92
C SER A 525 -18.41 -15.42 -13.39
N PRO A 526 -18.96 -16.13 -12.38
CA PRO A 526 -20.29 -15.81 -11.88
C PRO A 526 -20.33 -14.42 -11.23
N LEU A 527 -21.45 -13.71 -11.41
CA LEU A 527 -21.72 -12.46 -10.72
C LEU A 527 -21.81 -12.68 -9.20
N PRO A 528 -21.56 -11.66 -8.35
CA PRO A 528 -21.55 -11.80 -6.90
C PRO A 528 -22.81 -12.42 -6.30
N ALA A 529 -24.00 -12.16 -6.88
CA ALA A 529 -25.26 -12.74 -6.45
C ALA A 529 -25.32 -14.27 -6.66
N ASN A 530 -24.61 -14.76 -7.68
CA ASN A 530 -24.60 -16.15 -8.10
C ASN A 530 -23.37 -16.91 -7.60
N TRP A 531 -22.41 -16.22 -6.96
CA TRP A 531 -21.27 -16.88 -6.33
C TRP A 531 -21.69 -17.51 -5.01
N THR A 532 -22.16 -18.75 -5.10
CA THR A 532 -22.58 -19.60 -3.97
C THR A 532 -21.73 -20.87 -3.86
N GLU A 533 -20.62 -20.93 -4.59
CA GLU A 533 -19.69 -22.06 -4.53
C GLU A 533 -18.89 -22.02 -3.22
N GLU A 534 -18.41 -23.19 -2.77
CA GLU A 534 -17.57 -23.29 -1.56
C GLU A 534 -16.17 -22.71 -1.78
N ASP A 535 -15.73 -22.61 -3.05
CA ASP A 535 -14.45 -22.05 -3.42
C ASP A 535 -14.42 -20.52 -3.23
N ASN A 536 -13.31 -20.02 -2.68
CA ASN A 536 -13.10 -18.60 -2.49
C ASN A 536 -12.95 -17.88 -3.85
N PRO A 537 -13.58 -16.71 -4.08
CA PRO A 537 -13.32 -15.92 -5.26
C PRO A 537 -11.84 -15.57 -5.40
N PRO A 538 -11.31 -15.47 -6.64
CA PRO A 538 -9.89 -15.14 -6.85
C PRO A 538 -9.59 -13.68 -6.44
N TYR A 539 -8.32 -13.39 -6.15
CA TYR A 539 -7.86 -12.06 -5.71
C TYR A 539 -8.36 -10.91 -6.60
N SER A 540 -8.25 -11.06 -7.91
CA SER A 540 -8.67 -10.05 -8.89
C SER A 540 -10.17 -9.78 -8.87
N TYR A 541 -10.98 -10.78 -8.50
CA TYR A 541 -12.42 -10.63 -8.30
C TYR A 541 -12.71 -9.74 -7.10
N TYR A 542 -12.07 -10.01 -5.95
CA TYR A 542 -12.18 -9.17 -4.76
C TYR A 542 -11.76 -7.73 -5.04
N LEU A 543 -10.63 -7.54 -5.71
CA LEU A 543 -10.14 -6.20 -6.02
C LEU A 543 -11.07 -5.45 -6.97
N TYR A 544 -11.56 -6.06 -8.05
CA TYR A 544 -12.44 -5.39 -8.99
C TYR A 544 -13.72 -4.89 -8.32
N TYR A 545 -14.44 -5.73 -7.57
CA TYR A 545 -15.68 -5.31 -6.92
C TYR A 545 -15.42 -4.33 -5.77
N THR A 546 -14.31 -4.45 -5.04
CA THR A 546 -13.92 -3.45 -4.04
C THR A 546 -13.62 -2.11 -4.68
N TYR A 547 -12.84 -2.11 -5.77
CA TYR A 547 -12.46 -0.92 -6.53
C TYR A 547 -13.69 -0.24 -7.17
N ALA A 548 -14.58 -1.00 -7.80
CA ALA A 548 -15.77 -0.47 -8.47
C ALA A 548 -16.69 0.22 -7.46
N ASN A 549 -17.01 -0.45 -6.36
CA ASN A 549 -17.86 0.12 -5.30
C ASN A 549 -17.21 1.34 -4.63
N MET A 550 -15.91 1.28 -4.34
CA MET A 550 -15.17 2.42 -3.79
C MET A 550 -15.17 3.61 -4.76
N THR A 551 -15.01 3.37 -6.06
CA THR A 551 -15.02 4.43 -7.08
C THR A 551 -16.37 5.13 -7.13
N VAL A 552 -17.48 4.37 -7.18
CA VAL A 552 -18.83 4.93 -7.13
C VAL A 552 -19.05 5.73 -5.84
N LEU A 553 -18.60 5.18 -4.71
CA LEU A 553 -18.69 5.84 -3.41
C LEU A 553 -17.89 7.14 -3.40
N ASN A 554 -16.67 7.16 -3.93
CA ASN A 554 -15.83 8.35 -4.02
C ASN A 554 -16.49 9.46 -4.84
N HIS A 555 -17.09 9.13 -5.99
CA HIS A 555 -17.84 10.11 -6.78
C HIS A 555 -19.01 10.70 -6.00
N LEU A 556 -19.76 9.87 -5.26
CA LEU A 556 -20.87 10.34 -4.43
C LEU A 556 -20.38 11.23 -3.27
N ARG A 557 -19.34 10.79 -2.56
CA ARG A 557 -18.72 11.52 -1.45
C ARG A 557 -18.15 12.87 -1.92
N ARG A 558 -17.49 12.90 -3.06
CA ARG A 558 -16.99 14.14 -3.68
C ARG A 558 -18.12 15.12 -4.02
N ARG A 559 -19.24 14.63 -4.57
CA ARG A 559 -20.43 15.46 -4.83
C ARG A 559 -21.04 16.05 -3.55
N ARG A 560 -20.89 15.35 -2.42
CA ARG A 560 -21.31 15.79 -1.08
C ARG A 560 -20.28 16.67 -0.37
N GLY A 561 -19.07 16.82 -0.92
CA GLY A 561 -17.96 17.54 -0.26
C GLY A 561 -17.27 16.74 0.85
N PHE A 562 -17.47 15.42 0.91
CA PHE A 562 -16.81 14.53 1.86
C PHE A 562 -15.45 14.03 1.37
N HIS A 563 -14.61 13.58 2.29
CA HIS A 563 -13.33 12.96 1.96
C HIS A 563 -13.55 11.66 1.15
N THR A 564 -12.61 11.38 0.25
CA THR A 564 -12.61 10.18 -0.61
C THR A 564 -11.61 9.15 -0.09
N PHE A 565 -11.80 7.89 -0.49
CA PHE A 565 -10.99 6.77 -0.06
C PHE A 565 -9.96 6.36 -1.12
N VAL A 566 -8.82 5.83 -0.68
CA VAL A 566 -7.82 5.21 -1.55
C VAL A 566 -7.84 3.69 -1.41
N LEU A 567 -7.51 2.97 -2.47
CA LEU A 567 -7.36 1.51 -2.43
C LEU A 567 -5.88 1.17 -2.34
N ARG A 568 -5.45 0.57 -1.22
CA ARG A 568 -4.07 0.15 -0.94
C ARG A 568 -4.07 -1.32 -0.51
N PRO A 569 -4.27 -2.26 -1.44
CA PRO A 569 -4.39 -3.66 -1.10
C PRO A 569 -3.02 -4.26 -0.74
N HIS A 570 -3.01 -5.26 0.15
CA HIS A 570 -1.88 -6.17 0.25
C HIS A 570 -1.77 -6.96 -1.06
N CYS A 571 -0.58 -6.94 -1.64
CA CYS A 571 -0.29 -7.56 -2.91
C CYS A 571 1.20 -7.85 -3.04
N GLY A 572 1.55 -9.02 -3.58
CA GLY A 572 2.90 -9.37 -3.99
C GLY A 572 3.82 -9.78 -2.84
N GLU A 573 3.27 -10.15 -1.69
CA GLU A 573 4.04 -10.78 -0.61
C GLU A 573 4.32 -12.26 -0.94
N ALA A 574 3.31 -12.92 -1.49
CA ALA A 574 3.37 -14.30 -1.94
C ALA A 574 2.44 -14.47 -3.15
N GLY A 575 2.12 -15.72 -3.52
CA GLY A 575 1.12 -15.95 -4.56
C GLY A 575 1.59 -15.71 -6.00
N PRO A 576 0.67 -15.79 -6.96
CA PRO A 576 0.95 -15.67 -8.38
C PRO A 576 1.11 -14.20 -8.83
N ILE A 577 1.90 -14.00 -9.90
CA ILE A 577 2.23 -12.67 -10.45
C ILE A 577 0.97 -11.90 -10.89
N HIS A 578 -0.12 -12.60 -11.23
CA HIS A 578 -1.36 -11.94 -11.66
C HIS A 578 -2.00 -11.05 -10.59
N HIS A 579 -1.68 -11.25 -9.31
CA HIS A 579 -2.11 -10.37 -8.24
C HIS A 579 -1.61 -8.94 -8.44
N LEU A 580 -0.34 -8.76 -8.84
CA LEU A 580 0.29 -7.45 -9.05
C LEU A 580 -0.25 -6.65 -10.25
N VAL A 581 -0.95 -7.32 -11.18
CA VAL A 581 -1.56 -6.67 -12.36
C VAL A 581 -3.02 -6.31 -12.12
N SER A 582 -3.67 -6.96 -11.16
CA SER A 582 -5.03 -6.64 -10.70
C SER A 582 -5.04 -5.28 -10.01
#